data_AF-A0A2W5QKZ9-F1
#
_entry.id   AF-A0A2W5QKZ9-F1
#
_cell.length_a   1.000
_cell.length_b   1.000
_cell.length_c   1.000
_cell.angle_alpha   90.00
_cell.angle_beta   90.00
_cell.angle_gamma   90.00
#
_symmetry.space_group_name_H-M   'P 1'
#
loop_
_entity.id
_entity.type
_entity.pdbx_description
1 polymer ?
#
loop_
_entity_poly.entity_id
_entity_poly.type
_entity_poly.pdbx_seq_one_letter_code
_entity_poly.pdbx_strand_id
1 'polypeptide(L)'
;MDPLLAASARALALGDALGALGGIALRDDPPALALRGIAMARLGEYPRARELLRQAARRFGTHEAVARARCVVAEAEVALALRDLGG
;
A
#
# COMPACT_ATOMS: atom_id res chain seq x y z
N MET A 1 6.01 -15.04 9.72
CA MET A 1 5.15 -14.36 8.73
C MET A 1 3.88 -13.93 9.46
N ASP A 2 3.52 -12.66 9.44
CA ASP A 2 2.32 -12.16 10.11
C ASP A 2 1.07 -12.68 9.36
N PRO A 3 0.23 -13.54 10.00
CA PRO A 3 -0.91 -14.18 9.32
C PRO A 3 -1.94 -13.16 8.81
N LEU A 4 -2.10 -12.04 9.50
CA LEU A 4 -3.08 -11.01 9.17
C LEU A 4 -2.69 -10.25 7.92
N LEU A 5 -1.41 -9.87 7.81
CA LEU A 5 -0.87 -9.25 6.60
C LEU A 5 -1.00 -10.20 5.39
N ALA A 6 -0.71 -11.50 5.58
CA ALA A 6 -0.85 -12.48 4.52
C ALA A 6 -2.31 -12.66 4.07
N ALA A 7 -3.27 -12.67 5.02
CA ALA A 7 -4.69 -12.75 4.72
C ALA A 7 -5.18 -11.51 3.96
N SER A 8 -4.83 -10.30 4.41
CA SER A 8 -5.21 -9.04 3.75
C SER A 8 -4.60 -8.92 2.35
N ALA A 9 -3.35 -9.36 2.16
CA ALA A 9 -2.74 -9.38 0.83
C ALA A 9 -3.49 -10.33 -0.14
N ARG A 10 -3.94 -11.49 0.35
CA ARG A 10 -4.77 -12.40 -0.46
C ARG A 10 -6.14 -11.81 -0.79
N ALA A 11 -6.79 -11.17 0.18
CA ALA A 11 -8.06 -10.48 -0.05
C ALA A 11 -7.93 -9.43 -1.16
N LEU A 12 -6.86 -8.61 -1.13
CA LEU A 12 -6.58 -7.65 -2.22
C LEU A 12 -6.35 -8.33 -3.57
N ALA A 13 -5.61 -9.44 -3.61
CA ALA A 13 -5.38 -10.19 -4.84
C ALA A 13 -6.68 -10.74 -5.45
N LEU A 14 -7.69 -11.01 -4.63
CA LEU A 14 -9.02 -11.44 -5.04
C LEU A 14 -9.99 -10.28 -5.33
N GLY A 15 -9.52 -9.03 -5.22
CA GLY A 15 -10.35 -7.82 -5.43
C GLY A 15 -11.14 -7.38 -4.21
N ASP A 16 -11.01 -8.04 -3.06
CA ASP A 16 -11.69 -7.70 -1.82
C ASP A 16 -10.90 -6.64 -1.02
N ALA A 17 -11.01 -5.38 -1.46
CA ALA A 17 -10.33 -4.26 -0.81
C ALA A 17 -10.88 -3.97 0.60
N LEU A 18 -12.18 -4.14 0.83
CA LEU A 18 -12.81 -3.87 2.13
C LEU A 18 -12.45 -4.96 3.15
N GLY A 19 -12.49 -6.23 2.77
CA GLY A 19 -12.05 -7.34 3.62
C GLY A 19 -10.56 -7.25 3.95
N ALA A 20 -9.72 -6.79 3.01
CA ALA A 20 -8.33 -6.52 3.29
C ALA A 20 -8.17 -5.43 4.36
N LEU A 21 -8.84 -4.28 4.19
CA LEU A 21 -8.80 -3.15 5.13
C LEU A 21 -9.28 -3.54 6.54
N GLY A 22 -10.32 -4.38 6.64
CA GLY A 22 -10.81 -4.88 7.94
C GLY A 22 -9.71 -5.54 8.80
N GLY A 23 -8.72 -6.17 8.15
CA GLY A 23 -7.58 -6.79 8.85
C GLY A 23 -6.42 -5.84 9.20
N ILE A 24 -6.25 -4.71 8.51
CA ILE A 24 -5.02 -3.89 8.63
C ILE A 24 -5.27 -2.40 8.88
N ALA A 25 -6.53 -1.94 8.96
CA ALA A 25 -6.87 -0.53 9.06
C ALA A 25 -6.14 0.22 10.20
N LEU A 26 -5.98 -0.44 11.35
CA LEU A 26 -5.42 0.13 12.57
C LEU A 26 -3.90 -0.08 12.74
N ARG A 27 -3.23 -0.66 11.74
CA ARG A 27 -1.82 -1.06 11.84
C ARG A 27 -0.90 -0.13 11.09
N ASP A 28 0.12 0.40 11.77
CA ASP A 28 1.05 1.38 11.20
C ASP A 28 2.45 0.84 10.87
N ASP A 29 2.62 -0.48 10.84
CA ASP A 29 3.82 -1.09 10.30
C ASP A 29 3.95 -0.86 8.78
N PRO A 30 5.17 -0.86 8.20
CA PRO A 30 5.38 -0.52 6.79
C PRO A 30 4.59 -1.43 5.82
N PRO A 31 4.55 -2.77 5.99
CA PRO A 31 3.69 -3.63 5.16
C PRO A 31 2.19 -3.30 5.26
N ALA A 32 1.67 -3.04 6.46
CA ALA A 32 0.26 -2.65 6.63
C ALA A 32 -0.06 -1.30 5.95
N LEU A 33 0.83 -0.31 6.06
CA LEU A 33 0.70 0.96 5.32
C LEU A 33 0.67 0.73 3.80
N ALA A 34 1.55 -0.12 3.28
CA ALA A 34 1.60 -0.42 1.85
C ALA A 34 0.30 -1.08 1.35
N LEU A 35 -0.18 -2.11 2.05
CA LEU A 35 -1.42 -2.79 1.69
C LEU A 35 -2.65 -1.88 1.83
N ARG A 36 -2.71 -1.01 2.85
CA ARG A 36 -3.77 0.01 2.96
C ARG A 36 -3.74 0.97 1.79
N GLY A 37 -2.56 1.43 1.38
CA GLY A 37 -2.40 2.31 0.21
C GLY A 37 -2.92 1.66 -1.07
N ILE A 38 -2.56 0.40 -1.33
CA ILE A 38 -3.05 -0.37 -2.48
C ILE A 38 -4.57 -0.52 -2.43
N ALA A 39 -5.13 -0.87 -1.26
CA ALA A 39 -6.58 -1.00 -1.09
C ALA A 39 -7.31 0.31 -1.40
N MET A 40 -6.83 1.44 -0.87
CA MET A 40 -7.39 2.77 -1.13
C MET A 40 -7.33 3.13 -2.62
N ALA A 41 -6.23 2.82 -3.31
CA ALA A 41 -6.12 3.05 -4.75
C ALA A 41 -7.16 2.27 -5.55
N ARG A 42 -7.47 1.02 -5.16
CA ARG A 42 -8.52 0.20 -5.79
C ARG A 42 -9.92 0.76 -5.58
N LEU A 43 -10.13 1.50 -4.49
CA LEU A 43 -11.38 2.21 -4.19
C LEU A 43 -11.46 3.59 -4.85
N GLY A 44 -10.43 4.04 -5.56
CA GLY A 44 -10.38 5.37 -6.20
C GLY A 44 -9.87 6.49 -5.28
N GLU A 45 -9.47 6.16 -4.04
CA GLU A 45 -8.96 7.12 -3.04
C GLU A 45 -7.47 7.42 -3.27
N TYR A 46 -7.15 7.93 -4.46
CA TYR A 46 -5.76 8.07 -4.92
C TYR A 46 -4.89 9.01 -4.07
N PRO A 47 -5.35 10.21 -3.61
CA PRO A 47 -4.50 11.08 -2.80
C PRO A 47 -4.07 10.41 -1.49
N ARG A 48 -5.02 9.72 -0.83
CA ARG A 48 -4.76 9.00 0.41
C ARG A 48 -3.89 7.77 0.17
N ALA A 49 -4.13 7.04 -0.92
CA ALA A 49 -3.30 5.91 -1.32
C ALA A 49 -1.83 6.30 -1.50
N ARG A 50 -1.57 7.39 -2.24
CA ARG A 50 -0.22 7.89 -2.50
C ARG A 50 0.50 8.24 -1.20
N GLU A 51 -0.18 8.92 -0.28
CA GLU A 51 0.38 9.28 1.02
C GLU A 51 0.81 8.05 1.82
N LEU A 52 -0.06 7.03 1.90
CA LEU A 52 0.20 5.79 2.62
C LEU A 52 1.39 5.02 2.01
N LEU A 53 1.46 4.93 0.68
CA LEU A 53 2.56 4.27 -0.04
C LEU A 53 3.89 4.99 0.19
N ARG A 54 3.89 6.32 0.17
CA ARG A 54 5.07 7.14 0.48
C ARG A 54 5.51 6.98 1.93
N GLN A 55 4.57 6.91 2.87
CA GLN A 55 4.88 6.63 4.29
C GLN A 55 5.45 5.22 4.46
N ALA A 56 4.88 4.20 3.81
CA ALA A 56 5.39 2.85 3.82
C ALA A 56 6.84 2.78 3.31
N ALA A 57 7.12 3.37 2.15
CA ALA A 57 8.44 3.41 1.55
C ALA A 57 9.49 4.02 2.50
N ARG A 58 9.12 5.08 3.23
CA ARG A 58 10.00 5.75 4.21
C ARG A 58 10.26 4.92 5.47
N ARG A 59 9.36 4.01 5.85
CA ARG A 59 9.49 3.20 7.06
C ARG A 59 10.16 1.84 6.86
N PHE A 60 10.27 1.36 5.61
CA PHE A 60 11.04 0.14 5.32
C PHE A 60 12.54 0.35 5.55
N GLY A 61 13.17 -0.62 6.24
CA GLY A 61 14.59 -0.56 6.58
C GLY A 61 15.54 -0.78 5.40
N THR A 62 16.86 -0.67 5.65
CA THR A 62 17.92 -0.91 4.65
C THR A 62 17.91 -2.33 4.09
N HIS A 63 17.57 -3.32 4.94
CA HIS A 63 17.48 -4.74 4.57
C HIS A 63 16.20 -5.10 3.80
N GLU A 64 15.25 -4.15 3.67
CA GLU A 64 13.94 -4.36 3.03
C GLU A 64 13.86 -3.60 1.69
N ALA A 65 15.00 -3.48 0.98
CA ALA A 65 15.12 -2.68 -0.23
C ALA A 65 14.09 -3.03 -1.32
N VAL A 66 13.77 -4.32 -1.49
CA VAL A 66 12.77 -4.78 -2.47
C VAL A 66 11.36 -4.32 -2.07
N ALA A 67 10.99 -4.42 -0.79
CA ALA A 67 9.68 -3.98 -0.32
C ALA A 67 9.53 -2.46 -0.44
N ARG A 68 10.59 -1.71 -0.12
CA ARG A 68 10.67 -0.27 -0.33
C ARG A 68 10.48 0.09 -1.81
N ALA A 69 11.21 -0.56 -2.72
CA ALA A 69 11.11 -0.30 -4.15
C ALA A 69 9.70 -0.56 -4.69
N ARG A 70 9.04 -1.63 -4.24
CA ARG A 70 7.64 -1.92 -4.60
C ARG A 70 6.68 -0.82 -4.15
N CYS A 71 6.89 -0.23 -2.98
CA CYS A 71 6.07 0.89 -2.53
C CYS A 71 6.27 2.14 -3.38
N VAL A 72 7.51 2.43 -3.79
CA VAL A 72 7.82 3.55 -4.70
C VAL A 72 7.16 3.34 -6.07
N VAL A 73 7.22 2.11 -6.62
CA VAL A 73 6.53 1.78 -7.88
C VAL A 73 5.02 1.95 -7.75
N ALA A 74 4.42 1.43 -6.67
CA ALA A 74 3.00 1.60 -6.43
C ALA A 74 2.61 3.08 -6.25
N GLU A 75 3.44 3.89 -5.58
CA GLU A 75 3.22 5.34 -5.46
C GLU A 75 3.21 6.00 -6.85
N ALA A 76 4.15 5.62 -7.71
CA ALA A 76 4.24 6.12 -9.08
C ALA A 76 3.03 5.68 -9.95
N GLU A 77 2.53 4.46 -9.78
CA GLU A 77 1.30 3.99 -10.44
C GLU A 77 0.09 4.85 -10.04
N VAL A 78 -0.02 5.19 -8.76
CA VAL A 78 -1.09 6.08 -8.26
C VAL A 78 -0.91 7.50 -8.81
N ALA A 79 0.32 8.02 -8.84
CA ALA A 79 0.61 9.33 -9.41
C ALA A 79 0.26 9.40 -10.91
N LEU A 80 0.55 8.33 -11.66
CA LEU A 80 0.14 8.18 -13.05
C LEU A 80 -1.39 8.19 -13.20
N ALA A 81 -2.11 7.45 -12.34
CA ALA A 81 -3.58 7.45 -12.33
C ALA A 81 -4.16 8.85 -12.04
N LEU A 82 -3.52 9.62 -11.17
CA LEU A 82 -3.85 11.02 -10.87
C LEU A 82 -3.45 12.00 -11.99
N ARG A 83 -2.66 11.56 -12.98
CA ARG A 83 -2.00 12.42 -13.97
C ARG A 83 -1.07 13.48 -13.33
N ASP A 84 -0.55 13.18 -12.15
CA ASP A 84 0.39 14.02 -11.42
C ASP A 84 1.82 13.48 -11.61
N LEU A 85 2.39 13.78 -12.78
CA LEU A 85 3.72 13.33 -13.17
C LEU A 85 4.83 14.28 -12.73
N GLY A 86 4.50 15.32 -11.96
CA GLY A 86 5.47 16.18 -11.29
C GLY A 86 6.11 15.43 -10.12
N GLY A 87 7.35 15.00 -10.31
CA GLY A 87 8.18 14.39 -9.27
C GLY A 87 8.52 15.36 -8.15
#